data_AF-A0A0M2JUU4-F1
#
_entry.id   AF-A0A0M2JUU4-F1
#
_cell.length_a   1.000
_cell.length_b   1.000
_cell.length_c   1.000
_cell.angle_alpha   90.00
_cell.angle_beta   90.00
_cell.angle_gamma   90.00
#
_symmetry.space_group_name_H-M   'P 1'
#
loop_
_entity.id
_entity.type
_entity.pdbx_description
1 polymer ?
#
loop_
_entity_poly.entity_id
_entity_poly.type
_entity_poly.pdbx_seq_one_letter_code
_entity_poly.pdbx_strand_id
1 'polypeptide(L)'
;MADNVIAFPTASDGDGARDAVFAMDPDATLRELARSLFTMQQTVTSLQLGVDALHADPSPEPDNAAVLADLTERIDGLHREVVPTVAAAMKVAVEFYDTFGPGYTVIDDPVEAAIWNNKYFVWNTDLCTRTTT
;
A
#
# COMPACT_ATOMS: atom_id res chain seq x y z
N MET A 1 12.83 10.74 8.95
CA MET A 1 12.08 10.65 7.69
C MET A 1 10.73 10.08 8.04
N ALA A 2 9.65 10.68 7.57
CA ALA A 2 8.31 10.50 8.14
C ALA A 2 7.82 9.05 8.02
N ASP A 3 7.66 8.39 9.17
CA ASP A 3 6.76 7.25 9.36
C ASP A 3 5.33 7.75 9.11
N ASN A 4 4.90 7.71 7.85
CA ASN A 4 3.50 7.84 7.51
C ASN A 4 3.04 6.51 6.90
N VAL A 5 3.27 5.44 7.65
CA VAL A 5 2.64 4.15 7.41
C VAL A 5 1.16 4.36 7.74
N ILE A 6 0.31 4.31 6.72
CA ILE A 6 -1.13 4.19 6.93
C ILE A 6 -1.33 2.96 7.81
N ALA A 7 -1.71 3.17 9.07
CA ALA A 7 -1.94 2.12 10.03
C ALA A 7 -3.22 1.38 9.62
N PHE A 8 -3.07 0.38 8.76
CA PHE A 8 -4.09 -0.66 8.63
C PHE A 8 -3.99 -1.58 9.85
N PRO A 9 -5.12 -2.11 10.34
CA PRO A 9 -5.11 -2.99 11.50
C PRO A 9 -4.20 -4.19 11.21
N THR A 10 -3.04 -4.21 11.86
CA THR A 10 -2.24 -5.42 11.97
C THR A 10 -3.02 -6.37 12.85
N ALA A 11 -3.26 -7.58 12.36
CA ALA A 11 -3.93 -8.61 13.15
C ALA A 11 -3.15 -8.80 14.46
N SER A 12 -3.67 -8.26 15.56
CA SER A 12 -3.08 -8.45 16.88
C SER A 12 -3.54 -9.80 17.37
N ASP A 13 -2.61 -10.75 17.41
CA ASP A 13 -2.80 -12.02 18.11
C ASP A 13 -2.98 -11.75 19.60
N GLY A 14 -4.18 -12.03 20.12
CA GLY A 14 -4.38 -12.24 21.55
C GLY A 14 -5.53 -11.44 22.17
N ASP A 15 -6.64 -12.17 22.35
CA ASP A 15 -7.67 -11.97 23.38
C ASP A 15 -8.84 -11.03 23.06
N GLY A 16 -10.00 -11.65 22.77
CA GLY A 16 -11.31 -11.05 22.98
C GLY A 16 -12.02 -10.54 21.72
N ALA A 17 -12.91 -11.37 21.19
CA ALA A 17 -13.89 -11.04 20.15
C ALA A 17 -14.97 -10.04 20.63
N ARG A 18 -14.56 -8.88 21.15
CA ARG A 18 -15.43 -7.78 21.60
C ARG A 18 -14.82 -6.47 21.10
N ASP A 19 -15.54 -5.80 20.22
CA ASP A 19 -15.26 -4.50 19.59
C ASP A 19 -14.27 -4.50 18.42
N ALA A 20 -14.41 -5.44 17.48
CA ALA A 20 -13.91 -5.19 16.13
C ALA A 20 -14.84 -4.16 15.47
N VAL A 21 -14.66 -2.88 15.77
CA VAL A 21 -15.36 -1.78 15.08
C VAL A 21 -14.63 -1.51 13.77
N PHE A 22 -15.36 -1.33 12.68
CA PHE A 22 -14.80 -0.81 11.43
C PHE A 22 -15.33 0.60 11.21
N ALA A 23 -14.45 1.54 10.91
CA ALA A 23 -14.86 2.90 10.61
C ALA A 23 -14.02 3.49 9.48
N MET A 24 -14.68 4.19 8.56
CA MET A 24 -14.03 4.79 7.40
C MET A 24 -14.83 6.00 6.90
N ASP A 25 -14.11 7.03 6.47
CA ASP A 25 -14.62 8.03 5.54
C ASP A 25 -14.00 7.73 4.16
N PRO A 26 -14.75 7.16 3.22
CA PRO A 26 -14.17 6.68 1.97
C PRO A 26 -13.61 7.82 1.11
N ASP A 27 -14.20 9.02 1.15
CA ASP A 27 -13.71 10.17 0.38
C ASP A 27 -12.37 10.67 0.92
N ALA A 28 -12.24 10.77 2.25
CA ALA A 28 -10.99 11.14 2.90
C ALA A 28 -9.91 10.07 2.64
N THR A 29 -10.24 8.80 2.84
CA THR A 29 -9.34 7.67 2.63
C THR A 29 -8.86 7.59 1.18
N LEU A 30 -9.75 7.71 0.19
CA LEU A 30 -9.35 7.70 -1.23
C LEU A 30 -8.42 8.85 -1.59
N ARG A 31 -8.65 10.05 -1.05
CA ARG A 31 -7.76 11.21 -1.28
C ARG A 31 -6.38 11.00 -0.67
N GLU A 32 -6.30 10.42 0.52
CA GLU A 32 -5.02 10.10 1.16
C GLU A 32 -4.28 9.02 0.37
N LEU A 33 -4.95 7.93 -0.01
CA LEU A 33 -4.35 6.87 -0.81
C LEU A 33 -3.88 7.39 -2.17
N ALA A 34 -4.64 8.28 -2.82
CA ALA A 34 -4.22 8.89 -4.08
C ALA A 34 -2.95 9.74 -3.94
N ARG A 35 -2.81 10.48 -2.83
CA ARG A 35 -1.58 11.23 -2.52
C ARG A 35 -0.40 10.29 -2.26
N SER A 36 -0.63 9.20 -1.52
CA SER A 36 0.39 8.18 -1.27
C SER A 36 0.86 7.53 -2.56
N LEU A 37 -0.07 7.19 -3.46
CA LEU A 37 0.27 6.67 -4.79
C LEU A 37 1.10 7.67 -5.60
N PHE A 38 0.71 8.94 -5.62
CA PHE A 38 1.45 9.98 -6.34
C PHE A 38 2.87 10.15 -5.78
N THR A 39 3.00 10.19 -4.45
CA THR A 39 4.30 10.28 -3.77
C THR A 39 5.18 9.09 -4.14
N MET A 40 4.62 7.89 -4.17
CA MET A 40 5.34 6.67 -4.56
C MET A 40 5.82 6.74 -6.02
N GLN A 41 4.99 7.21 -6.94
CA GLN A 41 5.39 7.39 -8.35
C GLN A 41 6.54 8.40 -8.49
N GLN A 42 6.54 9.48 -7.71
CA GLN A 42 7.66 10.42 -7.67
C GLN A 42 8.94 9.76 -7.13
N THR A 43 8.83 8.92 -6.10
CA THR A 43 9.96 8.14 -5.58
C THR A 43 10.51 7.20 -6.64
N VAL A 44 9.65 6.41 -7.32
CA VAL A 44 10.08 5.50 -8.40
C VAL A 44 10.79 6.25 -9.51
N THR A 45 10.22 7.37 -9.97
CA THR A 45 10.85 8.23 -10.99
C THR A 45 12.23 8.71 -10.54
N SER A 46 12.36 9.14 -9.28
CA SER A 46 13.64 9.61 -8.75
C SER A 46 14.68 8.51 -8.68
N LEU A 47 14.28 7.28 -8.32
CA LEU A 47 15.17 6.11 -8.29
C LEU A 47 15.59 5.71 -9.71
N GLN A 48 14.66 5.71 -10.67
CA GLN A 48 14.96 5.41 -12.08
C GLN A 48 15.94 6.42 -12.68
N LEU A 49 15.79 7.71 -12.40
CA LEU A 49 16.77 8.72 -12.82
C LEU A 49 18.15 8.47 -12.22
N GLY A 50 18.24 7.97 -10.98
CA GLY A 50 19.49 7.56 -10.36
C GLY A 50 20.14 6.37 -11.07
N VAL A 51 19.33 5.37 -11.43
CA VAL A 51 19.76 4.21 -12.23
C VAL A 51 20.28 4.64 -13.61
N ASP A 52 19.54 5.49 -14.32
CA ASP A 52 19.92 5.99 -15.65
C ASP A 52 21.23 6.79 -15.60
N ALA A 53 21.42 7.62 -14.56
CA ALA A 53 22.65 8.38 -14.37
C ALA A 53 23.88 7.47 -14.16
N LEU A 54 23.73 6.41 -13.37
CA LEU A 54 24.79 5.41 -13.15
C LEU A 54 25.10 4.62 -14.42
N HIS A 55 24.10 4.33 -15.26
CA HIS A 55 24.32 3.69 -16.55
C HIS A 55 25.00 4.60 -17.58
N ALA A 56 24.75 5.91 -17.53
CA ALA A 56 25.33 6.89 -18.44
C ALA A 56 26.82 7.17 -18.17
N ASP A 57 27.28 6.98 -16.93
CA ASP A 57 28.70 7.05 -16.53
C ASP A 57 29.15 5.71 -15.92
N PRO A 58 29.43 4.70 -16.76
CA PRO A 58 29.84 3.37 -16.31
C PRO A 58 31.31 3.40 -15.87
N SER A 59 31.62 4.15 -14.81
CA SER A 59 32.87 3.97 -14.11
C SER A 59 32.88 2.56 -13.50
N PRO A 60 33.91 1.74 -13.74
CA PRO A 60 33.97 0.34 -13.31
C PRO A 60 34.22 0.19 -11.80
N GLU A 61 33.90 1.21 -11.01
CA GLU A 61 34.06 1.16 -9.56
C GLU A 61 33.08 0.14 -8.98
N PRO A 62 33.55 -0.81 -8.15
CA PRO A 62 32.71 -1.84 -7.55
C PRO A 62 31.56 -1.26 -6.72
N ASP A 63 31.70 -0.02 -6.25
CA ASP A 63 30.66 0.71 -5.50
C ASP A 63 29.44 1.04 -6.39
N ASN A 64 29.64 1.34 -7.67
CA ASN A 64 28.54 1.65 -8.60
C ASN A 64 27.65 0.43 -8.86
N ALA A 65 28.24 -0.76 -8.96
CA ALA A 65 27.48 -2.00 -9.14
C ALA A 65 26.62 -2.32 -7.91
N ALA A 66 27.14 -2.08 -6.70
CA ALA A 66 26.40 -2.25 -5.46
C ALA A 66 25.24 -1.24 -5.34
N VAL A 67 25.49 0.03 -5.67
CA VAL A 67 24.45 1.07 -5.67
C VAL A 67 23.35 0.77 -6.69
N LEU A 68 23.71 0.33 -7.90
CA LEU A 68 22.73 -0.04 -8.92
C LEU A 68 21.84 -1.21 -8.47
N ALA A 69 22.44 -2.23 -7.83
CA ALA A 69 21.69 -3.35 -7.28
C ALA A 69 20.71 -2.91 -6.16
N ASP A 70 21.15 -2.04 -5.24
CA ASP A 70 20.29 -1.49 -4.17
C ASP A 70 19.12 -0.67 -4.74
N LEU A 71 19.38 0.19 -5.73
CA LEU A 71 18.31 0.98 -6.36
C LEU A 71 17.28 0.10 -7.07
N THR A 72 17.74 -0.94 -7.78
CA THR A 72 16.86 -1.88 -8.48
C THR A 72 16.00 -2.67 -7.49
N GLU A 73 16.61 -3.20 -6.42
CA GLU A 73 15.88 -3.93 -5.38
C GLU A 73 14.82 -3.05 -4.70
N ARG A 74 15.11 -1.76 -4.47
CA ARG A 74 14.12 -0.82 -3.93
C ARG A 74 12.94 -0.59 -4.86
N ILE A 75 13.19 -0.44 -6.17
CA ILE A 75 12.12 -0.29 -7.17
C ILE A 75 11.26 -1.56 -7.18
N ASP A 76 11.89 -2.73 -7.16
CA ASP A 76 11.19 -4.01 -7.15
C ASP A 76 10.37 -4.22 -5.87
N GLY A 77 10.92 -3.85 -4.72
CA GLY A 77 10.22 -3.89 -3.42
C GLY A 77 8.99 -2.98 -3.40
N LEU A 78 9.10 -1.76 -3.95
CA LEU A 78 7.95 -0.86 -4.10
C LEU A 78 6.83 -1.48 -4.94
N HIS A 79 7.17 -2.11 -6.06
CA HIS A 79 6.20 -2.78 -6.91
C HIS A 79 5.59 -4.05 -6.30
N ARG A 80 6.37 -4.81 -5.54
CA ARG A 80 5.94 -6.10 -4.99
C ARG A 80 5.10 -5.97 -3.73
N GLU A 81 5.37 -4.96 -2.91
CA GLU A 81 4.79 -4.88 -1.56
C GLU A 81 3.89 -3.66 -1.42
N VAL A 82 4.36 -2.48 -1.84
CA VAL A 82 3.69 -1.22 -1.53
C VAL A 82 2.56 -0.93 -2.53
N VAL A 83 2.77 -1.18 -3.82
CA VAL A 83 1.73 -0.97 -4.84
C VAL A 83 0.49 -1.85 -4.59
N PRO A 84 0.61 -3.17 -4.36
CA PRO A 84 -0.55 -4.03 -4.06
C PRO A 84 -1.28 -3.60 -2.78
N THR A 85 -0.53 -3.19 -1.76
CA THR A 85 -1.08 -2.68 -0.50
C THR A 85 -1.97 -1.46 -0.72
N VAL A 86 -1.47 -0.44 -1.43
CA VAL A 86 -2.24 0.78 -1.71
C VAL A 86 -3.43 0.48 -2.61
N ALA A 87 -3.27 -0.37 -3.62
CA ALA A 87 -4.34 -0.76 -4.52
C ALA A 87 -5.45 -1.57 -3.80
N ALA A 88 -5.08 -2.47 -2.90
CA ALA A 88 -6.02 -3.22 -2.06
C ALA A 88 -6.82 -2.27 -1.15
N ALA A 89 -6.14 -1.34 -0.49
CA ALA A 89 -6.80 -0.33 0.35
C ALA A 89 -7.74 0.57 -0.45
N MET A 90 -7.33 1.02 -1.64
CA MET A 90 -8.20 1.80 -2.53
C MET A 90 -9.44 1.00 -2.90
N LYS A 91 -9.29 -0.29 -3.21
CA LYS A 91 -10.43 -1.15 -3.53
C LYS A 91 -11.40 -1.29 -2.36
N VAL A 92 -10.91 -1.45 -1.13
CA VAL A 92 -11.77 -1.46 0.06
C VAL A 92 -12.53 -0.14 0.18
N ALA A 93 -11.86 1.01 0.02
CA ALA A 93 -12.50 2.31 0.14
C ALA A 93 -13.55 2.57 -0.96
N VAL A 94 -13.30 2.13 -2.20
CA VAL A 94 -14.29 2.18 -3.29
C VAL A 94 -15.49 1.30 -2.96
N GLU A 95 -15.29 0.05 -2.56
CA GLU A 95 -16.41 -0.83 -2.19
C GLU A 95 -17.21 -0.28 -1.01
N PHE A 96 -16.54 0.34 -0.05
CA PHE A 96 -17.18 0.98 1.09
C PHE A 96 -18.02 2.18 0.66
N TYR A 97 -17.50 3.03 -0.24
CA TYR A 97 -18.26 4.11 -0.86
C TYR A 97 -19.49 3.59 -1.61
N ASP A 98 -19.33 2.56 -2.41
CA ASP A 98 -20.43 1.98 -3.19
C ASP A 98 -21.52 1.36 -2.30
N THR A 99 -21.15 0.93 -1.08
CA THR A 99 -22.07 0.31 -0.12
C THR A 99 -22.79 1.34 0.75
N PHE A 100 -22.06 2.30 1.33
CA PHE A 100 -22.57 3.24 2.34
C PHE A 100 -22.72 4.68 1.84
N GLY A 101 -22.16 4.99 0.67
CA GLY A 101 -22.09 6.34 0.14
C GLY A 101 -20.93 7.16 0.72
N PRO A 102 -20.95 8.48 0.50
CA PRO A 102 -19.93 9.38 1.04
C PRO A 102 -20.06 9.59 2.56
N GLY A 103 -18.95 10.02 3.17
CA GLY A 103 -18.90 10.44 4.57
C GLY A 103 -18.51 9.34 5.57
N TYR A 104 -18.27 9.77 6.80
CA TYR A 104 -17.81 8.88 7.86
C TYR A 104 -18.90 7.92 8.32
N THR A 105 -18.61 6.61 8.21
CA THR A 105 -19.50 5.54 8.66
C THR A 105 -18.77 4.63 9.65
N VAL A 106 -19.49 4.19 10.67
CA VAL A 106 -19.03 3.23 11.68
C VAL A 106 -19.92 2.00 11.60
N ILE A 107 -19.30 0.83 11.56
CA ILE A 107 -19.95 -0.47 11.63
C ILE A 107 -19.66 -1.03 13.01
N ASP A 108 -20.72 -1.11 13.82
CA ASP A 108 -20.70 -1.60 15.20
C ASP A 108 -21.07 -3.09 15.30
N ASP A 109 -21.69 -3.66 14.27
CA ASP A 109 -21.87 -5.11 14.17
C ASP A 109 -20.51 -5.81 13.99
N PRO A 110 -20.10 -6.67 14.93
CA PRO A 110 -18.76 -7.25 14.94
C PRO A 110 -18.54 -8.23 13.77
N VAL A 111 -19.61 -8.84 13.23
CA VAL A 111 -19.50 -9.76 12.09
C VAL A 111 -19.26 -8.97 10.81
N GLU A 112 -20.07 -7.93 10.59
CA GLU A 112 -19.92 -7.05 9.44
C GLU A 112 -18.59 -6.31 9.45
N ALA A 113 -18.18 -5.77 10.60
CA ALA A 113 -16.90 -5.11 10.74
C ALA A 113 -15.71 -6.07 10.52
N ALA A 114 -15.81 -7.33 10.95
CA ALA A 114 -14.80 -8.34 10.64
C ALA A 114 -14.72 -8.64 9.13
N ILE A 115 -15.85 -8.65 8.41
CA ILE A 115 -15.86 -8.80 6.95
C ILE A 115 -15.09 -7.64 6.30
N TRP A 116 -15.35 -6.40 6.72
CA TRP A 116 -14.67 -5.22 6.17
C TRP A 116 -13.17 -5.18 6.49
N ASN A 117 -12.78 -5.51 7.72
CA ASN A 117 -11.38 -5.65 8.10
C ASN A 117 -10.65 -6.71 7.25
N ASN A 118 -11.34 -7.80 6.89
CA ASN A 118 -10.75 -8.89 6.12
C ASN A 118 -10.64 -8.61 4.61
N LYS A 119 -11.49 -7.73 4.05
CA LYS A 119 -11.47 -7.41 2.61
C LYS A 119 -10.11 -6.91 2.13
N TYR A 120 -9.41 -6.12 2.95
CA TYR A 120 -8.06 -5.65 2.63
C TYR A 120 -7.11 -6.81 2.34
N PHE A 121 -7.07 -7.82 3.23
CA PHE A 121 -6.16 -8.97 3.09
C PHE A 121 -6.50 -9.80 1.85
N VAL A 122 -7.79 -10.03 1.60
CA VAL A 122 -8.25 -10.74 0.39
C VAL A 122 -7.77 -10.03 -0.87
N TRP A 123 -7.94 -8.71 -0.95
CA TRP A 123 -7.51 -7.94 -2.10
C TRP A 123 -6.01 -7.86 -2.26
N ASN A 124 -5.27 -7.71 -1.15
CA ASN A 124 -3.81 -7.68 -1.20
C ASN A 124 -3.24 -9.02 -1.68
N THR A 125 -3.77 -10.15 -1.21
CA THR A 125 -3.36 -11.48 -1.68
C THR A 125 -3.65 -11.67 -3.17
N ASP A 126 -4.84 -11.30 -3.65
CA ASP A 126 -5.19 -11.41 -5.08
C ASP A 126 -4.28 -10.54 -5.96
N LEU A 127 -3.94 -9.34 -5.52
CA LEU A 127 -3.06 -8.43 -6.27
C LEU A 127 -1.59 -8.86 -6.25
N CYS A 128 -1.09 -9.39 -5.12
CA CYS A 128 0.28 -9.92 -5.06
C CYS A 128 0.44 -11.21 -5.89
N THR A 129 -0.57 -12.07 -5.92
CA THR A 129 -0.49 -13.37 -6.63
C THR A 129 -0.64 -13.25 -8.15
N ARG A 130 -1.38 -12.25 -8.65
CA ARG A 130 -1.55 -12.02 -10.11
C ARG A 130 -0.31 -11.50 -10.81
N THR A 131 0.64 -10.92 -10.08
CA THR A 131 1.91 -10.41 -10.64
C THR A 131 2.89 -11.54 -11.01
N THR A 132 2.61 -12.79 -10.61
CA THR A 132 3.48 -13.96 -10.82
C THR A 132 3.15 -14.84 -12.04
N THR A 133 2.33 -14.36 -12.99
CA THR A 133 1.92 -15.13 -14.19
C THR A 133 2.31 -14.41 -15.47
#